data_AF-A0A4Q5ZDT9-F1
#
_entry.id   AF-A0A4Q5ZDT9-F1
#
_cell.length_a   1.000
_cell.length_b   1.000
_cell.length_c   1.000
_cell.angle_alpha   90.00
_cell.angle_beta   90.00
_cell.angle_gamma   90.00
#
_symmetry.space_group_name_H-M   'P 1'
#
loop_
_entity.id
_entity.type
_entity.pdbx_description
1 polymer ?
#
loop_
_entity_poly.entity_id
_entity_poly.type
_entity_poly.pdbx_seq_one_letter_code
_entity_poly.pdbx_strand_id
1 'polypeptide(L)'
;LSVGIEMRDSLYSQLIEFGGFLGLAYQVQDDILDVTASTEALGKTAGIDERNQKATYPSLLGLEKAVALSQDLHQRAFSSLQNLPYSPKDLEPLQGIAHFLLNRES
;
A
#
# COMPACT_ATOMS: atom_id res chain seq x y z
N LEU A 1 31.70 -12.14 14.46
CA LEU A 1 31.74 -11.32 13.23
C LEU A 1 30.58 -11.64 12.28
N SER A 2 30.17 -12.90 12.06
CA SER A 2 29.04 -13.27 11.17
C SER A 2 27.66 -12.80 11.67
N VAL A 3 27.35 -13.00 12.96
CA VAL A 3 26.02 -12.69 13.55
C VAL A 3 25.62 -11.21 13.37
N GLY A 4 26.56 -10.28 13.49
CA GLY A 4 26.28 -8.85 13.32
C GLY A 4 26.04 -8.42 11.87
N ILE A 5 26.50 -9.20 10.88
CA ILE A 5 26.23 -8.97 9.46
C ILE A 5 24.84 -9.53 9.14
N GLU A 6 24.56 -10.78 9.52
CA GLU A 6 23.26 -11.43 9.32
C GLU A 6 22.10 -10.62 9.92
N MET A 7 22.30 -10.04 11.12
CA MET A 7 21.28 -9.21 11.75
C MET A 7 21.02 -7.90 10.98
N ARG A 8 22.05 -7.29 10.39
CA ARG A 8 21.89 -6.08 9.55
C ARG A 8 21.22 -6.40 8.22
N ASP A 9 21.54 -7.52 7.61
CA ASP A 9 20.93 -7.94 6.34
C ASP A 9 19.44 -8.27 6.55
N SER A 10 19.09 -8.91 7.67
CA SER A 10 17.71 -9.15 8.08
C SER A 10 16.95 -7.84 8.32
N LEU A 11 17.54 -6.89 9.05
CA LEU A 11 16.97 -5.56 9.27
C LEU A 11 16.73 -4.83 7.95
N TYR A 12 17.72 -4.81 7.06
CA TYR A 12 17.63 -4.15 5.77
C TYR A 12 16.54 -4.77 4.88
N SER A 13 16.44 -6.09 4.87
CA SER A 13 15.42 -6.83 4.11
C SER A 13 14.01 -6.48 4.60
N GLN A 14 13.79 -6.41 5.91
CA GLN A 14 12.48 -6.05 6.48
C GLN A 14 12.08 -4.60 6.17
N LEU A 15 13.05 -3.68 6.14
CA LEU A 15 12.79 -2.30 5.73
C LEU A 15 12.50 -2.17 4.22
N ILE A 16 13.15 -2.99 3.38
CA ILE A 16 12.83 -3.08 1.95
C ILE A 16 11.40 -3.61 1.77
N GLU A 17 11.02 -4.68 2.48
CA GLU A 17 9.66 -5.23 2.42
C GLU A 17 8.63 -4.20 2.88
N PHE A 18 8.88 -3.53 4.01
CA PHE A 18 8.02 -2.45 4.49
C PHE A 18 7.83 -1.36 3.43
N GLY A 19 8.92 -0.81 2.89
CA GLY A 19 8.86 0.25 1.88
C GLY A 19 8.18 -0.21 0.58
N GLY A 20 8.44 -1.45 0.16
CA GLY A 20 7.85 -2.05 -1.03
C GLY A 20 6.33 -2.23 -0.89
N PHE A 21 5.87 -2.82 0.21
CA PHE A 21 4.45 -3.00 0.48
C PHE A 21 3.73 -1.66 0.68
N LEU A 22 4.36 -0.72 1.38
CA LEU A 22 3.81 0.62 1.59
C LEU A 22 3.63 1.38 0.27
N GLY A 23 4.65 1.39 -0.59
CA GLY A 23 4.59 2.06 -1.90
C GLY A 23 3.55 1.41 -2.82
N LEU A 24 3.47 0.08 -2.81
CA LEU A 24 2.50 -0.65 -3.62
C LEU A 24 1.06 -0.40 -3.15
N ALA A 25 0.84 -0.48 -1.84
CA ALA A 25 -0.45 -0.16 -1.23
C ALA A 25 -0.90 1.26 -1.58
N TYR A 26 0.00 2.24 -1.47
CA TYR A 26 -0.30 3.63 -1.83
C TYR A 26 -0.75 3.77 -3.28
N GLN A 27 -0.07 3.11 -4.24
CA GLN A 27 -0.47 3.18 -5.65
C GLN A 27 -1.81 2.47 -5.91
N VAL A 28 -2.05 1.32 -5.30
CA VAL A 28 -3.34 0.60 -5.43
C VAL A 28 -4.48 1.46 -4.87
N GLN A 29 -4.26 2.12 -3.73
CA GLN A 29 -5.23 3.01 -3.11
C GLN A 29 -5.50 4.24 -3.98
N ASP A 30 -4.48 4.86 -4.57
CA ASP A 30 -4.61 6.00 -5.49
C ASP A 30 -5.45 5.63 -6.73
N ASP A 31 -5.16 4.47 -7.34
CA ASP A 31 -5.94 3.95 -8.47
C ASP A 31 -7.42 3.68 -8.11
N ILE A 32 -7.69 3.21 -6.88
CA ILE A 32 -9.05 3.02 -6.37
C ILE A 32 -9.76 4.37 -6.20
N LEU A 33 -9.10 5.36 -5.59
CA LEU A 33 -9.68 6.68 -5.37
C LEU A 33 -10.01 7.37 -6.70
N ASP A 34 -9.14 7.27 -7.70
CA ASP A 34 -9.34 7.85 -9.04
C ASP A 34 -10.60 7.27 -9.71
N VAL A 35 -10.81 5.95 -9.64
CA VAL A 35 -11.96 5.29 -10.27
C VAL A 35 -13.27 5.54 -9.50
N THR A 36 -13.23 5.56 -8.16
CA THR A 36 -14.42 5.80 -7.34
C THR A 36 -14.87 7.26 -7.40
N ALA A 37 -13.93 8.21 -7.33
CA ALA A 37 -14.25 9.63 -7.46
C ALA A 37 -14.83 9.96 -8.84
N SER A 38 -14.28 9.38 -9.91
CA SER A 38 -14.83 9.48 -11.26
C SER A 38 -16.26 8.94 -11.35
N THR A 39 -16.54 7.81 -10.68
CA THR A 39 -17.87 7.19 -10.66
C THR A 39 -18.90 8.08 -9.93
N GLU A 40 -18.52 8.68 -8.81
CA GLU A 40 -19.37 9.61 -8.05
C GLU A 40 -19.63 10.90 -8.83
N ALA A 41 -18.59 11.48 -9.45
CA ALA A 41 -18.72 12.68 -10.28
C ALA A 41 -19.62 12.49 -11.51
N LEU A 42 -19.69 11.27 -12.05
CA LEU A 42 -20.51 10.93 -13.22
C LEU A 42 -21.95 10.49 -12.88
N GLY A 43 -22.33 10.44 -11.60
CA GLY A 43 -23.74 10.53 -11.16
C GLY A 43 -24.63 9.28 -11.31
N LYS A 44 -24.27 8.23 -12.05
CA LYS A 44 -24.74 6.83 -11.93
C LYS A 44 -24.33 6.03 -13.16
N THR A 45 -23.64 4.91 -12.90
CA THR A 45 -23.13 3.96 -13.90
C THR A 45 -22.14 4.63 -14.84
N ALA A 46 -20.86 4.63 -14.45
CA ALA A 46 -19.75 4.82 -15.38
C ALA A 46 -19.69 3.62 -16.34
N GLY A 47 -20.68 3.52 -17.22
CA GLY A 47 -20.52 2.88 -18.50
C GLY A 47 -20.10 3.98 -19.47
N ILE A 48 -19.06 3.70 -20.24
CA ILE A 48 -18.57 4.54 -21.35
C ILE A 48 -17.61 5.63 -20.88
N ASP A 49 -16.37 5.24 -20.62
CA ASP A 49 -15.35 5.58 -21.62
C ASP A 49 -14.12 4.69 -21.45
N GLU A 50 -13.74 4.04 -22.54
CA GLU A 50 -12.49 3.33 -22.82
C GLU A 50 -11.24 4.26 -22.77
N ARG A 51 -11.30 5.34 -21.97
CA ARG A 51 -10.28 6.38 -21.87
C ARG A 51 -9.65 6.37 -20.49
N ASN A 52 -8.86 5.34 -20.26
CA ASN A 52 -7.53 5.53 -19.72
C ASN A 52 -6.73 4.35 -20.28
N GLN A 53 -5.90 4.59 -21.30
CA GLN A 53 -4.88 3.61 -21.76
C GLN A 53 -3.81 3.34 -20.69
N LYS A 54 -4.12 3.62 -19.42
CA LYS A 54 -3.28 3.45 -18.26
C LYS A 54 -3.76 2.17 -17.59
N ALA A 55 -2.91 1.16 -17.55
CA ALA A 55 -3.20 -0.06 -16.81
C ALA A 55 -3.19 0.27 -15.30
N THR A 56 -4.36 0.32 -14.68
CA THR A 56 -4.56 0.53 -13.23
C THR A 56 -4.98 -0.77 -12.55
N TYR A 57 -4.81 -0.86 -11.24
CA TYR A 57 -5.22 -2.07 -10.49
C TYR A 57 -6.70 -2.42 -10.65
N PRO A 58 -7.67 -1.49 -10.50
CA PRO A 58 -9.08 -1.80 -10.75
C PRO A 58 -9.36 -2.23 -12.19
N SER A 59 -8.66 -1.67 -13.18
CA SER A 59 -8.85 -2.06 -14.60
C SER A 59 -8.39 -3.50 -14.89
N LEU A 60 -7.36 -3.97 -14.19
CA LEU A 60 -6.79 -5.31 -14.38
C LEU A 60 -7.47 -6.38 -13.53
N LEU A 61 -7.83 -6.05 -12.29
CA LEU A 61 -8.31 -7.01 -11.29
C LEU A 61 -9.83 -6.93 -11.06
N GLY A 62 -10.44 -5.80 -11.42
CA GLY A 62 -11.76 -5.40 -10.90
C GLY A 62 -11.64 -4.70 -9.54
N LEU A 63 -12.57 -3.79 -9.25
CA LEU A 63 -12.55 -2.93 -8.06
C LEU A 63 -12.50 -3.73 -6.75
N GLU A 64 -13.33 -4.77 -6.60
CA GLU A 64 -13.37 -5.59 -5.38
C GLU A 64 -12.01 -6.25 -5.08
N LYS A 65 -11.36 -6.82 -6.11
CA LYS A 65 -10.05 -7.45 -5.95
C LYS A 65 -8.93 -6.42 -5.72
N ALA A 66 -9.04 -5.24 -6.32
CA ALA A 66 -8.11 -4.14 -6.06
C ALA A 66 -8.21 -3.67 -4.59
N VAL A 67 -9.43 -3.55 -4.04
CA VAL A 67 -9.64 -3.22 -2.62
C VAL A 67 -9.07 -4.30 -1.71
N ALA A 68 -9.32 -5.58 -2.00
CA ALA A 68 -8.75 -6.68 -1.23
C ALA A 68 -7.21 -6.70 -1.28
N LEU A 69 -6.62 -6.41 -2.45
CA LEU A 69 -5.17 -6.28 -2.61
C LEU A 69 -4.63 -5.11 -1.79
N SER A 70 -5.29 -3.95 -1.81
CA SER A 70 -4.90 -2.79 -1.00
C SER A 70 -4.83 -3.17 0.48
N GLN A 71 -5.88 -3.82 1.01
CA GLN A 71 -5.94 -4.28 2.40
C GLN A 71 -4.84 -5.29 2.75
N ASP A 72 -4.56 -6.25 1.88
CA ASP A 72 -3.48 -7.22 2.08
C ASP A 72 -2.11 -6.52 2.14
N LEU A 73 -1.86 -5.56 1.23
CA LEU A 73 -0.61 -4.80 1.20
C LEU A 73 -0.45 -3.91 2.44
N HIS A 74 -1.53 -3.31 2.94
CA HIS A 74 -1.52 -2.57 4.21
C HIS A 74 -1.05 -3.49 5.33
N GLN A 75 -1.67 -4.66 5.45
CA GLN A 75 -1.34 -5.63 6.49
C GLN A 75 0.13 -6.08 6.40
N ARG A 76 0.63 -6.35 5.19
CA ARG A 76 2.04 -6.74 4.97
C ARG A 76 3.03 -5.64 5.33
N ALA A 77 2.72 -4.39 5.01
CA ALA A 77 3.54 -3.25 5.41
C ALA A 77 3.66 -3.20 6.95
N PHE A 78 2.54 -3.25 7.67
CA PHE A 78 2.57 -3.22 9.14
C PHE A 78 3.24 -4.44 9.76
N SER A 79 3.00 -5.65 9.22
CA SER A 79 3.66 -6.87 9.69
C SER A 79 5.18 -6.83 9.48
N SER A 80 5.67 -6.19 8.41
CA SER A 80 7.11 -6.01 8.18
C SER A 80 7.78 -5.19 9.28
N LEU A 81 7.09 -4.18 9.83
CA LEU A 81 7.59 -3.41 10.97
C LEU A 81 7.60 -4.21 12.28
N GLN A 82 6.63 -5.09 12.49
CA GLN A 82 6.54 -5.91 13.72
C GLN A 82 7.68 -6.90 13.89
N ASN A 83 8.36 -7.26 12.79
CA ASN A 83 9.49 -8.20 12.81
C ASN A 83 10.81 -7.53 13.19
N LEU A 84 10.84 -6.19 13.26
CA LEU A 84 12.04 -5.44 13.57
C LEU A 84 12.39 -5.58 15.06
N PRO A 85 13.69 -5.62 15.41
CA PRO A 85 14.14 -5.77 16.80
C PRO A 85 14.08 -4.44 17.58
N TYR A 86 13.01 -3.67 17.39
CA TYR A 86 12.79 -2.35 18.01
C TYR A 86 11.50 -2.34 18.82
N SER A 87 11.41 -1.47 19.82
CA SER A 87 10.18 -1.34 20.59
C SER A 87 9.09 -0.67 19.74
N PRO A 88 7.80 -0.87 20.07
CA PRO A 88 6.71 -0.17 19.37
C PRO A 88 6.88 1.36 19.34
N LYS A 89 7.46 1.94 20.41
CA LYS A 89 7.73 3.37 20.49
C LYS A 89 8.79 3.84 19.49
N ASP A 90 9.83 3.03 19.27
CA ASP A 90 10.88 3.35 18.30
C ASP A 90 10.36 3.28 16.86
N LEU A 91 9.33 2.47 16.61
CA LEU A 91 8.70 2.27 15.31
C LEU A 91 7.55 3.24 15.02
N GLU A 92 7.10 4.02 16.02
CA GLU A 92 5.99 4.96 15.91
C GLU A 92 6.10 5.90 14.70
N PRO A 93 7.28 6.48 14.36
CA PRO A 93 7.38 7.35 13.19
C PRO A 93 7.08 6.63 11.87
N LEU A 94 7.55 5.39 11.70
CA LEU A 94 7.31 4.60 10.48
C LEU A 94 5.84 4.16 10.40
N GLN A 95 5.26 3.79 11.54
CA GLN A 95 3.82 3.48 11.63
C GLN A 95 2.97 4.70 11.30
N GLY A 96 3.37 5.89 11.77
CA GLY A 96 2.71 7.16 11.48
C GLY A 96 2.74 7.50 9.98
N ILE A 97 3.90 7.34 9.33
CA ILE A 97 4.02 7.50 7.87
C ILE A 97 3.11 6.53 7.12
N ALA A 98 3.10 5.25 7.51
CA ALA A 98 2.24 4.25 6.90
C ALA A 98 0.76 4.61 7.06
N HIS A 99 0.31 4.99 8.27
CA HIS A 99 -1.06 5.44 8.49
C HIS A 99 -1.42 6.67 7.65
N PHE A 100 -0.53 7.65 7.57
CA PHE A 100 -0.76 8.88 6.81
C PHE A 100 -0.91 8.60 5.31
N LEU A 101 -0.06 7.74 4.74
CA LEU A 101 -0.08 7.43 3.32
C LEU A 101 -1.26 6.55 2.93
N LEU A 102 -1.67 5.62 3.81
CA LEU A 102 -2.64 4.58 3.48
C LEU A 102 -4.10 4.92 3.84
N ASN A 103 -4.34 5.93 4.68
CA ASN A 103 -5.69 6.39 5.06
C ASN A 103 -6.07 7.71 4.39
N ARG A 104 -5.57 7.98 3.18
CA ARG A 104 -5.91 9.20 2.45
C ARG A 104 -7.34 9.13 1.91
N GLU A 105 -8.08 10.22 2.09
CA GLU A 105 -9.43 10.40 1.53
C GLU A 105 -9.42 11.10 0.15
N SER A 106 -8.28 11.70 -0.23
CA SER A 106 -8.00 12.32 -1.54
C SER A 106 -6.51 12.46 -1.80
#